data_AF-A0AAW9EFG3-F1
#
_entry.id   AF-A0AAW9EFG3-F1
#
_cell.length_a   1.000
_cell.length_b   1.000
_cell.length_c   1.000
_cell.angle_alpha   90.00
_cell.angle_beta   90.00
_cell.angle_gamma   90.00
#
_symmetry.space_group_name_H-M   'P 1'
#
loop_
_entity.id
_entity.type
_entity.pdbx_description
1 polymer ?
#
loop_
_entity_poly.entity_id
_entity_poly.type
_entity_poly.pdbx_seq_one_letter_code
_entity_poly.pdbx_strand_id
1 'polypeptide(L)' 'ALEMCWQAIDQGASGVDMGRNIFQSDHPVAMMKAVQAVVHHNETADRAYELYLSEKQ' A
#
# COMPACT_ATOMS: atom_id res chain seq x y z
N ALA A 1 -7.44 1.49 1.23
CA ALA A 1 -6.12 2.03 1.65
C ALA A 1 -5.20 2.17 0.45
N LEU A 2 -4.95 1.09 -0.29
CA LEU A 2 -4.04 1.08 -1.45
C LEU A 2 -4.49 2.02 -2.59
N GLU A 3 -5.79 2.10 -2.88
CA GLU A 3 -6.33 3.08 -3.85
C GLU A 3 -5.95 4.52 -3.49
N MET A 4 -6.17 4.92 -2.23
CA MET A 4 -5.80 6.25 -1.73
C MET A 4 -4.29 6.49 -1.80
N CYS A 5 -3.48 5.48 -1.46
CA CYS A 5 -2.03 5.56 -1.56
C CYS A 5 -1.58 5.81 -3.01
N TRP A 6 -2.10 5.01 -3.95
CA TRP A 6 -1.77 5.13 -5.36
C TRP A 6 -2.19 6.50 -5.93
N GLN A 7 -3.41 6.95 -5.65
CA GLN A 7 -3.89 8.27 -6.07
C GLN A 7 -3.03 9.41 -5.53
N ALA A 8 -2.56 9.33 -4.28
CA ALA A 8 -1.69 10.35 -3.72
C ALA A 8 -0.34 10.43 -4.47
N ILE A 9 0.28 9.28 -4.72
CA ILE A 9 1.55 9.21 -5.48
C ILE A 9 1.35 9.68 -6.92
N ASP A 10 0.29 9.23 -7.60
CA ASP A 10 -0.06 9.65 -8.97
C ASP A 10 -0.29 11.17 -9.08
N GLN A 11 -0.86 11.79 -8.05
CA GLN A 11 -1.07 13.24 -7.96
C GLN A 11 0.19 14.02 -7.54
N GLY A 12 1.35 13.36 -7.46
CA GLY A 12 2.64 14.00 -7.23
C GLY A 12 3.06 14.10 -5.77
N ALA A 13 2.43 13.36 -4.85
CA ALA A 13 2.94 13.24 -3.49
C ALA A 13 4.27 12.46 -3.48
N SER A 14 5.25 12.92 -2.68
CA SER A 14 6.53 12.22 -2.53
C SER A 14 6.46 10.97 -1.65
N GLY A 15 5.32 10.69 -1.02
CA GLY A 15 5.12 9.61 -0.08
C GLY A 15 3.79 9.72 0.66
N VAL A 16 3.55 8.82 1.61
CA VAL A 16 2.33 8.80 2.44
C VAL A 16 2.68 8.58 3.92
N ASP A 17 1.88 9.15 4.81
CA ASP A 17 1.91 8.88 6.25
C ASP A 17 0.65 8.11 6.64
N MET A 18 0.71 6.77 6.55
CA MET A 18 -0.45 5.90 6.76
C MET A 18 -0.35 5.15 8.07
N GLY A 19 -1.15 5.59 9.04
CA GLY A 19 -1.26 4.93 10.32
C GLY A 19 -2.29 3.79 10.34
N ARG A 20 -3.53 4.14 10.72
CA ARG A 20 -4.63 3.19 11.02
C ARG A 20 -4.84 2.15 9.92
N ASN A 21 -4.66 2.54 8.66
CA ASN A 21 -4.81 1.66 7.51
C ASN A 21 -3.78 0.51 7.46
N ILE A 22 -2.64 0.64 8.13
CA ILE A 22 -1.62 -0.41 8.26
C ILE A 22 -1.87 -1.21 9.54
N PHE A 23 -1.83 -0.56 10.71
CA PHE A 23 -1.82 -1.29 11.99
C PHE A 23 -3.15 -1.88 12.44
N GLN A 24 -4.28 -1.47 11.83
CA GLN A 24 -5.58 -2.12 12.06
C GLN A 24 -5.93 -3.15 10.96
N SER A 25 -5.03 -3.42 10.01
CA SER A 25 -5.16 -4.54 9.08
C SER A 25 -4.97 -5.86 9.81
N ASP A 26 -5.72 -6.90 9.45
CA ASP A 26 -5.52 -8.27 9.95
C ASP A 26 -4.10 -8.80 9.67
N HIS A 27 -3.47 -8.29 8.61
CA HIS A 27 -2.09 -8.60 8.24
C HIS A 27 -1.31 -7.28 8.04
N PRO A 28 -0.78 -6.67 9.12
CA PRO A 28 -0.15 -5.35 9.05
C PRO A 28 1.16 -5.35 8.26
N VAL A 29 1.95 -6.44 8.34
CA VAL A 29 3.20 -6.58 7.58
C VAL A 29 2.92 -6.68 6.07
N ALA A 30 1.94 -7.51 5.68
CA ALA A 30 1.51 -7.62 4.28
C ALA A 30 1.00 -6.28 3.74
N MET A 31 0.22 -5.54 4.54
CA MET A 31 -0.28 -4.23 4.16
C MET A 31 0.86 -3.21 4.00
N MET A 32 1.87 -3.24 4.88
CA MET A 32 3.06 -2.38 4.77
C MET A 32 3.84 -2.66 3.48
N LYS A 33 4.06 -3.94 3.13
CA LYS A 33 4.70 -4.32 1.86
C LYS A 33 3.92 -3.83 0.64
N ALA A 34 2.60 -3.94 0.67
CA ALA A 34 1.74 -3.43 -0.41
C ALA A 34 1.82 -1.90 -0.56
N VAL A 35 1.80 -1.15 0.55
CA VAL A 35 2.01 0.32 0.52
C VAL A 35 3.41 0.66 0.00
N GLN A 36 4.44 -0.08 0.43
CA GLN A 36 5.82 0.09 -0.03
C GLN A 36 5.93 -0.08 -1.55
N ALA A 37 5.24 -1.05 -2.12
CA ALA A 37 5.23 -1.31 -3.55
C ALA A 37 4.66 -0.12 -4.35
N VAL A 38 3.59 0.52 -3.85
CA VAL A 38 3.05 1.73 -4.47
C VAL A 38 4.06 2.88 -4.37
N VAL A 39 4.56 3.17 -3.17
CA VAL A 39 5.36 4.38 -2.90
C VAL A 39 6.77 4.32 -3.52
N HIS A 40 7.41 3.16 -3.49
CA HIS A 40 8.82 3.03 -3.89
C HIS A 40 9.03 2.27 -5.21
N HIS A 41 8.00 1.57 -5.70
CA HIS A 41 8.09 0.78 -6.93
C HIS A 41 7.05 1.18 -7.99
N ASN A 42 6.28 2.25 -7.77
CA ASN A 42 5.26 2.77 -8.70
C ASN A 42 4.21 1.72 -9.09
N GLU A 43 3.92 0.77 -8.21
CA GLU A 43 2.88 -0.23 -8.47
C GLU A 43 1.48 0.41 -8.43
N THR A 44 0.58 -0.18 -9.20
CA THR A 44 -0.86 0.18 -9.17
C THR A 44 -1.52 -0.33 -7.89
N ALA A 45 -2.67 0.25 -7.53
CA ALA A 45 -3.47 -0.21 -6.40
C ALA A 45 -3.84 -1.70 -6.49
N ASP A 46 -4.19 -2.17 -7.70
CA ASP A 46 -4.55 -3.57 -7.95
C ASP A 46 -3.37 -4.52 -7.73
N ARG A 47 -2.19 -4.19 -8.27
CA ARG A 47 -0.97 -5.01 -8.07
C ARG A 47 -0.51 -5.02 -6.63
N ALA A 48 -0.60 -3.88 -5.94
CA ALA A 48 -0.33 -3.82 -4.51
C ALA A 48 -1.31 -4.69 -3.71
N TYR A 49 -2.57 -4.78 -4.13
CA TYR A 49 -3.56 -5.64 -3.48
C TYR A 49 -3.28 -7.13 -3.71
N GLU A 50 -2.88 -7.52 -4.92
CA GLU A 50 -2.41 -8.88 -5.20
C GLU A 50 -1.20 -9.24 -4.32
N LEU A 51 -0.23 -8.34 -4.19
CA LEU A 51 0.92 -8.53 -3.31
C LEU A 51 0.48 -8.71 -1.85
N TYR A 52 -0.41 -7.85 -1.37
CA TYR A 52 -1.00 -7.99 -0.03
C TYR A 52 -1.58 -9.39 0.19
N LEU A 53 -2.37 -9.91 -0.77
CA LEU A 53 -2.97 -11.24 -0.69
C LEU A 53 -1.92 -12.36 -0.69
N SER A 54 -0.86 -12.24 -1.51
CA SER A 54 0.23 -13.24 -1.53
C SER A 54 1.08 -13.26 -0.25
N GLU A 55 1.11 -12.13 0.47
CA GLU A 55 1.87 -11.93 1.70
C GLU A 55 1.03 -12.20 2.96
N LYS A 56 -0.27 -12.51 2.83
CA LYS A 56 -1.12 -13.03 3.91
C LYS A 56 -0.72 -14.46 4.25
N GLN A 57 0.37 -14.61 5.00
CA GLN A 57 0.62 -15.81 5.79
C GLN A 57 -0.20 -15.77 7.09
#